data_AF-A0A7D4PYC2-F1
#
_entry.id   AF-A0A7D4PYC2-F1
#
_cell.length_a   1.000
_cell.length_b   1.000
_cell.length_c   1.000
_cell.angle_alpha   90.00
_cell.angle_beta   90.00
_cell.angle_gamma   90.00
#
_symmetry.space_group_name_H-M   'P 1'
#
loop_
_entity.id
_entity.type
_entity.pdbx_description
1 polymer ?
#
loop_
_entity_poly.entity_id
_entity_poly.type
_entity_poly.pdbx_seq_one_letter_code
_entity_poly.pdbx_strand_id
1 'polypeptide(L)' 'MQENIDYYINQDGNFVFTREYHLKRGYCCKNKCLHCPWDYGKPKQEKKQEHK' A
#
# COMPACT_ATOMS: atom_id res chain seq x y z
N MET A 1 10.39 13.82 -2.07
CA MET A 1 9.79 12.60 -2.64
C MET A 1 10.75 12.09 -3.70
N GLN A 2 11.12 10.82 -3.65
CA GLN A 2 12.08 10.19 -4.56
C GLN A 2 11.37 9.14 -5.43
N GLU A 3 11.53 9.27 -6.73
CA GLU A 3 11.02 8.30 -7.72
C GLU A 3 11.63 6.91 -7.49
N ASN A 4 10.83 5.86 -7.68
CA ASN A 4 11.12 4.45 -7.34
C ASN A 4 11.22 4.13 -5.84
N ILE A 5 11.21 5.12 -4.95
CA ILE A 5 11.16 4.90 -3.50
C ILE A 5 9.80 5.28 -2.95
N ASP A 6 9.39 6.54 -3.11
CA ASP A 6 8.14 7.07 -2.58
C ASP A 6 6.95 6.84 -3.53
N TYR A 7 7.21 6.85 -4.83
CA TYR A 7 6.21 6.58 -5.86
C TYR A 7 6.89 6.03 -7.12
N TYR A 8 6.09 5.40 -7.97
CA TYR A 8 6.46 5.05 -9.33
C TYR A 8 5.35 5.46 -10.30
N ILE A 9 5.71 5.64 -11.57
CA ILE A 9 4.74 5.89 -12.64
C ILE A 9 4.40 4.54 -13.27
N ASN A 10 3.12 4.18 -13.28
CA ASN A 10 2.67 2.95 -13.92
C ASN A 10 2.65 3.12 -15.46
N GLN A 11 2.35 2.04 -16.18
CA GLN A 11 2.32 2.07 -17.65
C GLN A 11 1.26 3.01 -18.23
N ASP A 12 0.22 3.34 -17.44
CA ASP A 12 -0.84 4.29 -17.79
C ASP A 12 -0.45 5.75 -17.48
N GLY A 13 0.76 6.02 -16.97
CA GLY A 13 1.19 7.37 -16.59
C GLY A 13 0.67 7.84 -15.23
N ASN A 14 0.08 6.95 -14.43
CA ASN A 14 -0.44 7.28 -13.11
C ASN A 14 0.63 7.18 -12.02
N PHE A 15 0.60 8.13 -11.08
CA PHE A 15 1.43 8.11 -9.88
C PHE A 15 0.92 7.08 -8.87
N VAL A 16 1.71 6.04 -8.63
CA VAL A 16 1.43 5.03 -7.61
C VAL A 16 2.38 5.22 -6.43
N PHE A 17 1.83 5.64 -5.29
CA PHE A 17 2.58 5.78 -4.06
C PHE A 17 2.90 4.43 -3.44
N THR A 18 4.14 4.28 -2.99
CA THR A 18 4.63 3.07 -2.35
C THR A 18 4.35 3.08 -0.84
N ARG A 19 4.68 1.96 -0.19
CA ARG A 19 4.66 1.82 1.26
C ARG A 19 5.57 2.84 1.96
N GLU A 20 6.75 3.11 1.41
CA GLU A 20 7.76 4.02 2.00
C GLU A 20 7.21 5.44 2.14
N TYR A 21 6.53 5.93 1.10
CA TYR A 21 5.88 7.24 1.15
C TYR A 21 4.84 7.34 2.27
N HIS A 22 4.03 6.28 2.43
CA HIS A 22 3.04 6.24 3.49
C HIS A 22 3.68 6.17 4.89
N LEU A 23 4.83 5.50 5.04
CA LEU A 23 5.59 5.47 6.29
C LEU A 23 6.18 6.85 6.61
N LYS A 24 6.81 7.52 5.63
CA LYS A 24 7.34 8.88 5.80
C LYS A 24 6.26 9.90 6.15
N ARG A 25 5.04 9.72 5.62
CA ARG A 25 3.88 10.55 5.97
C ARG A 25 3.48 10.40 7.44
N GLY A 26 3.76 9.26 8.06
CA GLY A 26 3.57 9.01 9.49
C GLY A 26 2.12 8.77 9.95
N TYR A 27 1.12 8.83 9.06
CA TYR A 27 -0.27 8.55 9.41
C TYR A 27 -1.08 7.92 8.28
N CYS A 28 -2.08 7.10 8.65
CA CYS A 28 -3.01 6.50 7.71
C CYS A 28 -4.06 7.52 7.26
N CYS A 29 -4.12 7.78 5.95
CA CYS A 29 -5.11 8.67 5.34
C CYS A 29 -6.49 8.03 5.14
N LYS A 30 -6.67 6.73 5.47
CA LYS A 30 -7.92 5.97 5.32
C LYS A 30 -8.50 5.93 3.89
N ASN A 31 -7.68 6.19 2.88
CA ASN A 31 -8.08 6.15 1.46
C ASN A 31 -7.98 4.77 0.80
N LYS A 32 -7.85 3.69 1.59
CA LYS A 32 -7.73 2.30 1.09
C LYS A 32 -6.65 2.15 0.00
N CYS A 33 -5.48 2.75 0.22
CA CYS A 33 -4.36 2.74 -0.72
C CYS A 33 -3.83 1.31 -0.94
N LEU A 34 -3.39 1.01 -2.17
CA LEU A 34 -2.88 -0.31 -2.56
C LEU A 34 -1.71 -0.79 -1.69
N HIS A 35 -0.76 0.12 -1.43
CA HIS A 35 0.45 -0.12 -0.62
C HIS A 35 0.32 0.38 0.82
N CYS A 36 -0.89 0.37 1.38
CA CYS A 36 -1.11 0.83 2.76
C CYS A 36 -0.26 -0.01 3.75
N PRO A 37 0.65 0.61 4.53
CA PRO A 37 1.46 -0.11 5.52
C PRO A 37 0.65 -0.59 6.74
N TRP A 38 -0.57 -0.09 6.92
CA TRP A 38 -1.47 -0.44 8.01
C TRP A 38 -2.56 -1.44 7.60
N ASP A 39 -2.47 -2.01 6.39
CA ASP A 39 -3.48 -2.92 5.82
C ASP A 39 -4.92 -2.36 5.86
N TYR A 40 -5.06 -1.04 5.88
CA TYR A 40 -6.36 -0.38 5.94
C TYR A 40 -7.15 -0.64 4.66
N GLY A 41 -8.35 -1.22 4.81
CA GLY A 41 -9.23 -1.51 3.68
C GLY A 41 -8.87 -2.79 2.91
N LYS A 42 -7.86 -3.55 3.35
CA LYS A 42 -7.64 -4.90 2.83
C LYS A 42 -8.65 -5.85 3.49
N PRO A 43 -9.36 -6.69 2.71
CA PRO A 43 -10.16 -7.75 3.30
C PRO A 43 -9.22 -8.66 4.08
N LYS A 44 -9.54 -8.94 5.35
CA LYS A 44 -8.86 -10.00 6.09
C LYS A 44 -9.12 -11.28 5.31
N GLN A 45 -8.11 -11.79 4.60
CA GLN A 45 -8.17 -13.13 4.08
C GLN A 45 -8.28 -14.05 5.29
N GLU A 46 -9.48 -14.58 5.49
CA GLU A 46 -9.75 -15.65 6.44
C GLU A 46 -8.77 -16.76 6.06
N LYS A 47 -7.73 -16.95 6.88
CA LYS A 47 -6.77 -18.01 6.68
C LYS A 47 -7.56 -19.31 6.69
N LYS A 48 -7.83 -19.90 5.51
CA LYS A 48 -8.13 -21.32 5.43
C LYS A 48 -6.87 -22.02 5.92
N GLN A 49 -6.89 -22.33 7.21
CA GLN A 49 -5.95 -23.23 7.85
C GLN A 49 -6.20 -24.58 7.17
N GLU A 50 -5.37 -24.93 6.19
CA GLU A 50 -5.21 -26.31 5.78
C GLU A 50 -4.44 -26.99 6.92
N HIS A 51 -5.20 -27.44 7.92
CA HIS A 51 -4.69 -28.28 8.98
C HIS A 51 -4.70 -29.72 8.46
N LYS A 52 -3.50 -30.15 8.05
CA LYS A 52 -2.97 -31.53 8.03
C LYS A 52 -3.82 -32.63 7.37
#